data_AF-A0AAN9V1U9-F1
#
_entry.id   AF-A0AAN9V1U9-F1
#
_cell.length_a   1.000
_cell.length_b   1.000
_cell.length_c   1.000
_cell.angle_alpha   90.00
_cell.angle_beta   90.00
_cell.angle_gamma   90.00
#
_symmetry.space_group_name_H-M   'P 1'
#
loop_
_entity.id
_entity.type
_entity.pdbx_description
1 polymer ?
#
loop_
_entity_poly.entity_id
_entity_poly.type
_entity_poly.pdbx_seq_one_letter_code
_entity_poly.pdbx_strand_id
1 'polypeptide(L)'
;MAPKYAGEGGSNFQYNEEQKKRFSENPDEYLEYRKAYVTNEMKRKLQKTPELAKKIIPTTFPVGCRRPNPGHGYLEALSGDKSDVVFSKIAEITEEGVVYEDGTAQKLDVLICGTGFDTSFRPKFPFVGKDGVDLRDVFEVVPDTYLSTMVPDFPNYFMLLGPFAPYGHGSVIPAIEILTRNIAMCLQKFQTQNIKTMAPKKEAMADFREHRDLFMKKTVFVSPCTSWYKLGPKGETVLMWPGSRLHSVDILMNPRWEVGEQNEPLPPFCTLGKALIKLQDYDWEYLMGNRFSYWGNGFSTMDVEKDVDKAWYIEAV
;
A
#
# COMPACT_ATOMS: atom_id res chain seq x y z
N MET A 1 -13.05 7.41 -15.47
CA MET A 1 -14.04 6.74 -16.35
C MET A 1 -14.04 5.21 -16.15
N ALA A 2 -14.37 4.76 -14.93
CA ALA A 2 -14.79 3.38 -14.63
C ALA A 2 -16.23 2.96 -15.06
N PRO A 3 -17.18 3.84 -15.48
CA PRO A 3 -18.58 3.44 -15.67
C PRO A 3 -18.87 2.47 -16.81
N LYS A 4 -17.97 2.32 -17.80
CA LYS A 4 -18.25 1.53 -19.01
C LYS A 4 -18.25 0.01 -18.79
N TYR A 5 -17.76 -0.46 -17.64
CA TYR A 5 -17.63 -1.89 -17.31
C TYR A 5 -18.45 -2.34 -16.10
N ALA A 6 -19.24 -1.43 -15.56
CA ALA A 6 -20.23 -1.81 -14.57
C ALA A 6 -21.45 -2.41 -15.31
N GLY A 7 -22.17 -3.34 -14.67
CA GLY A 7 -23.40 -3.96 -15.14
C GLY A 7 -24.44 -2.93 -15.57
N GLU A 8 -25.60 -3.39 -16.06
CA GLU A 8 -26.61 -2.52 -16.67
C GLU A 8 -26.82 -1.22 -15.87
N GLY A 9 -26.68 -0.07 -16.54
CA GLY A 9 -26.74 1.26 -15.92
C GLY A 9 -25.50 1.71 -15.14
N GLY A 10 -24.36 1.02 -15.22
CA GLY A 10 -23.17 1.34 -14.44
C GLY A 10 -23.16 0.72 -13.04
N SER A 11 -23.91 -0.37 -12.83
CA SER A 11 -24.04 -1.06 -11.54
C SER A 11 -22.87 -2.01 -11.25
N ASN A 12 -22.39 -2.10 -10.01
CA ASN A 12 -21.45 -3.17 -9.66
C ASN A 12 -22.13 -4.53 -9.87
N PHE A 13 -21.38 -5.56 -10.30
CA PHE A 13 -21.89 -6.93 -10.37
C PHE A 13 -22.51 -7.32 -9.02
N GLN A 14 -23.82 -7.57 -9.00
CA GLN A 14 -24.51 -8.02 -7.81
C GLN A 14 -24.55 -9.55 -7.82
N TYR A 15 -23.83 -10.14 -6.87
CA TYR A 15 -24.01 -11.56 -6.55
C TYR A 15 -25.29 -11.71 -5.72
N ASN A 16 -26.09 -12.71 -6.03
CA ASN A 16 -27.23 -13.06 -5.18
C ASN A 16 -26.73 -13.67 -3.85
N GLU A 17 -27.62 -13.78 -2.86
CA GLU A 17 -27.23 -14.28 -1.52
C GLU A 17 -26.70 -15.72 -1.54
N GLU A 18 -27.18 -16.55 -2.45
CA GLU A 18 -26.72 -17.93 -2.61
C GLU A 18 -25.28 -17.98 -3.13
N GLN A 19 -24.94 -17.15 -4.13
CA GLN A 19 -23.58 -16.99 -4.64
C GLN A 19 -22.65 -16.43 -3.58
N LYS A 20 -23.08 -15.40 -2.83
CA LYS A 20 -22.29 -14.84 -1.73
C LYS A 20 -21.99 -15.90 -0.67
N LYS A 21 -23.01 -16.65 -0.25
CA LYS A 21 -22.85 -17.74 0.71
C LYS A 21 -21.90 -18.81 0.18
N ARG A 22 -22.11 -19.28 -1.06
CA ARG A 22 -21.26 -20.29 -1.71
C ARG A 22 -19.80 -19.87 -1.76
N PHE A 23 -19.50 -18.64 -2.18
CA PHE A 23 -18.13 -18.12 -2.23
C PHE A 23 -17.52 -17.90 -0.85
N SER A 24 -18.33 -17.54 0.16
CA SER A 24 -17.88 -17.44 1.55
C SER A 24 -17.53 -18.80 2.15
N GLU A 25 -18.29 -19.85 1.80
CA GLU A 25 -18.08 -21.22 2.29
C GLU A 25 -16.99 -21.97 1.50
N ASN A 26 -16.72 -21.56 0.26
CA ASN A 26 -15.76 -22.21 -0.64
C ASN A 26 -14.76 -21.20 -1.25
N PRO A 27 -13.74 -20.76 -0.48
CA PRO A 27 -12.78 -19.75 -0.94
C PRO A 27 -12.00 -20.15 -2.20
N ASP A 28 -11.64 -21.42 -2.36
CA ASP A 28 -10.91 -21.91 -3.53
C ASP A 28 -11.75 -21.77 -4.81
N GLU A 29 -13.04 -22.11 -4.73
CA GLU A 29 -13.96 -21.93 -5.85
C GLU A 29 -14.09 -20.45 -6.23
N TYR A 30 -14.16 -19.56 -5.24
CA TYR A 30 -14.19 -18.12 -5.49
C TYR A 30 -12.92 -17.62 -6.19
N LEU A 31 -11.74 -18.15 -5.83
CA LEU A 31 -10.48 -17.83 -6.50
C LEU A 31 -10.45 -18.32 -7.95
N GLU A 32 -10.93 -19.54 -8.21
CA GLU A 32 -11.06 -20.09 -9.56
C GLU A 32 -12.01 -19.27 -10.42
N TYR A 33 -13.18 -18.93 -9.88
CA TYR A 33 -14.17 -18.09 -10.54
C TYR A 33 -13.58 -16.73 -10.95
N ARG A 34 -12.90 -16.04 -10.02
CA ARG A 34 -12.25 -14.74 -10.30
C ARG A 34 -11.19 -14.85 -11.38
N LYS A 35 -10.36 -15.89 -11.33
CA LYS A 35 -9.33 -16.13 -12.34
C LYS A 35 -9.95 -16.40 -13.71
N ALA A 36 -10.98 -17.24 -13.78
CA ALA A 36 -11.69 -17.57 -15.00
C ALA A 36 -12.35 -16.33 -15.62
N TYR A 37 -13.03 -15.50 -14.81
CA TYR A 37 -13.66 -14.27 -15.26
C TYR A 37 -12.65 -13.33 -15.94
N VAL A 38 -11.55 -12.99 -15.24
CA VAL A 38 -10.53 -12.07 -15.77
C VAL A 38 -9.87 -12.66 -17.02
N THR A 39 -9.58 -13.96 -17.01
CA THR A 39 -8.99 -14.66 -18.17
C THR A 39 -9.91 -14.60 -19.39
N ASN A 40 -11.20 -14.84 -19.21
CA ASN A 40 -12.19 -14.81 -20.29
C ASN A 40 -12.35 -13.40 -20.85
N GLU A 41 -12.37 -12.37 -20.00
CA GLU A 41 -12.39 -10.98 -20.46
C GLU A 41 -11.14 -10.60 -21.27
N MET A 42 -9.95 -11.03 -20.84
CA MET A 42 -8.73 -10.82 -21.61
C MET A 42 -8.79 -11.52 -22.98
N LYS A 43 -9.25 -12.79 -23.02
CA LYS A 43 -9.42 -13.54 -24.28
C LYS A 43 -10.42 -12.87 -25.21
N ARG A 44 -11.55 -12.40 -24.68
CA ARG A 44 -12.57 -11.69 -25.45
C ARG A 44 -12.01 -10.42 -26.10
N LYS A 45 -11.23 -9.64 -25.35
CA LYS A 45 -10.60 -8.41 -25.85
C LYS A 45 -9.50 -8.68 -26.89
N LEU A 46 -8.79 -9.80 -26.76
CA LEU A 46 -7.70 -10.23 -27.65
C LEU A 46 -8.17 -11.21 -28.74
N GLN A 47 -9.47 -11.33 -29.00
CA GLN A 47 -10.03 -12.34 -29.91
C GLN A 47 -9.47 -12.27 -31.34
N LYS A 48 -9.01 -11.08 -31.78
CA LYS A 48 -8.38 -10.89 -33.10
C LYS A 48 -6.96 -11.45 -33.17
N THR A 49 -6.30 -11.65 -32.02
CA THR A 49 -4.90 -12.08 -31.90
C THR A 49 -4.78 -13.19 -30.85
N PRO A 50 -5.32 -14.40 -31.11
CA PRO A 50 -5.34 -15.49 -30.12
C PRO A 50 -3.94 -15.95 -29.70
N GLU A 51 -2.94 -15.86 -30.58
CA GLU A 51 -1.55 -16.17 -30.24
C GLU A 51 -0.95 -15.18 -29.22
N LEU A 52 -1.33 -13.90 -29.28
CA LEU A 52 -0.93 -12.91 -28.28
C LEU A 52 -1.58 -13.22 -26.92
N ALA A 53 -2.84 -13.66 -26.91
CA ALA A 53 -3.54 -14.03 -25.69
C ALA A 53 -2.81 -15.16 -24.92
N LYS A 54 -2.21 -16.13 -25.62
CA LYS A 54 -1.40 -17.21 -25.00
C LYS A 54 -0.16 -16.68 -24.29
N LYS A 55 0.40 -15.54 -24.73
CA LYS A 55 1.62 -14.95 -24.16
C LYS A 55 1.37 -13.94 -23.05
N ILE A 56 0.32 -13.11 -23.18
CA ILE A 56 0.09 -11.98 -22.27
C ILE A 56 -0.80 -12.33 -21.07
N ILE A 57 -1.67 -13.33 -21.20
CA ILE A 57 -2.53 -13.76 -20.08
C ILE A 57 -1.66 -14.44 -19.02
N PRO A 58 -1.58 -13.92 -17.79
CA PRO A 58 -0.73 -14.50 -16.77
C PRO A 58 -1.18 -15.90 -16.35
N THR A 59 -0.25 -16.84 -16.35
CA THR A 59 -0.47 -18.22 -15.88
C THR A 59 0.22 -18.54 -14.55
N THR A 60 1.19 -17.70 -14.15
CA THR A 60 2.13 -17.97 -13.05
C THR A 60 1.78 -17.30 -11.72
N PHE A 61 0.79 -16.41 -11.70
CA PHE A 61 0.37 -15.71 -10.47
C PHE A 61 -1.14 -15.46 -10.42
N PRO A 62 -1.72 -15.34 -9.21
CA PRO A 62 -3.16 -15.12 -9.03
C PRO A 62 -3.57 -13.66 -9.29
N VAL A 63 -4.88 -13.48 -9.55
CA VAL A 63 -5.50 -12.16 -9.69
C VAL A 63 -5.33 -11.36 -8.40
N GLY A 64 -4.85 -10.13 -8.50
CA GLY A 64 -4.63 -9.23 -7.36
C GLY A 64 -3.22 -9.25 -6.78
N CYS A 65 -2.34 -10.17 -7.22
CA CYS A 65 -0.93 -10.16 -6.80
C CYS A 65 -0.20 -8.86 -7.24
N ARG A 66 -0.62 -8.32 -8.39
CA ARG A 66 -0.20 -7.00 -8.91
C ARG A 66 -1.39 -6.06 -8.94
N ARG A 67 -1.10 -4.75 -8.99
CA ARG A 67 -2.12 -3.74 -9.30
C ARG A 67 -2.81 -4.08 -10.62
N PRO A 68 -4.15 -4.16 -10.67
CA PRO A 68 -4.86 -4.39 -11.92
C PRO A 68 -4.58 -3.29 -12.93
N ASN A 69 -3.89 -3.67 -13.99
CA ASN A 69 -3.58 -2.93 -15.21
C ASN A 69 -3.72 -3.94 -16.36
N PRO A 70 -3.98 -3.51 -17.60
CA PRO A 70 -3.99 -2.14 -18.12
C PRO A 70 -5.39 -1.51 -18.17
N GLY A 71 -5.45 -0.21 -18.49
CA GLY A 71 -6.70 0.54 -18.59
C GLY A 71 -7.58 0.14 -19.78
N HIS A 72 -8.74 0.79 -19.90
CA HIS A 72 -9.67 0.60 -21.02
C HIS A 72 -8.94 0.75 -22.36
N GLY A 73 -9.14 -0.20 -23.28
CA GLY A 73 -8.69 -0.10 -24.68
C GLY A 73 -7.26 -0.57 -24.93
N TYR A 74 -6.46 -0.84 -23.89
CA TYR A 74 -5.08 -1.26 -24.09
C TYR A 74 -4.97 -2.63 -24.77
N LEU A 75 -5.72 -3.64 -24.30
CA LEU A 75 -5.64 -4.98 -24.89
C LEU A 75 -6.13 -4.97 -26.34
N GLU A 76 -7.17 -4.19 -26.62
CA GLU A 76 -7.71 -3.99 -27.95
C GLU A 76 -6.70 -3.27 -28.88
N ALA A 77 -5.93 -2.32 -28.34
CA ALA A 77 -4.89 -1.60 -29.08
C ALA A 77 -3.69 -2.51 -29.43
N LEU A 78 -3.37 -3.51 -28.61
CA LEU A 78 -2.34 -4.50 -28.94
C LEU A 78 -2.75 -5.39 -30.13
N SER A 79 -4.04 -5.50 -30.43
CA SER A 79 -4.55 -6.23 -31.59
C SER A 79 -4.75 -5.34 -32.83
N GLY A 80 -4.23 -4.11 -32.83
CA GLY A 80 -4.36 -3.17 -33.95
C GLY A 80 -3.35 -3.43 -35.06
N ASP A 81 -3.70 -3.11 -36.31
CA ASP A 81 -2.86 -3.34 -37.50
C ASP A 81 -1.54 -2.54 -37.52
N LYS A 82 -1.39 -1.57 -36.60
CA LYS A 82 -0.20 -0.72 -36.43
C LYS A 82 0.62 -1.08 -35.19
N SER A 83 0.31 -2.19 -34.54
CA SER A 83 0.88 -2.58 -33.26
C SER A 83 1.64 -3.89 -33.40
N ASP A 84 2.95 -3.84 -33.15
CA ASP A 84 3.78 -5.03 -33.00
C ASP A 84 4.10 -5.24 -31.51
N VAL A 85 3.87 -6.47 -31.03
CA VAL A 85 4.16 -6.84 -29.63
C VAL A 85 5.37 -7.75 -29.58
N VAL A 86 6.49 -7.17 -29.16
CA VAL A 86 7.78 -7.88 -29.06
C VAL A 86 7.99 -8.36 -27.63
N PHE A 87 8.31 -9.65 -27.47
CA PHE A 87 8.59 -10.29 -26.17
C PHE A 87 10.08 -10.52 -25.93
N SER A 88 10.92 -10.39 -26.97
CA SER A 88 12.37 -10.44 -26.85
C SER A 88 12.87 -9.29 -25.98
N LYS A 89 13.83 -9.57 -25.09
CA LYS A 89 14.45 -8.53 -24.27
C LYS A 89 15.34 -7.65 -25.12
N ILE A 90 15.50 -6.40 -24.71
CA ILE A 90 16.43 -5.45 -25.33
C ILE A 90 17.84 -5.77 -24.83
N ALA A 91 18.76 -6.01 -25.76
CA ALA A 91 20.19 -6.19 -25.47
C ALA A 91 20.90 -4.83 -25.41
N GLU A 92 20.63 -3.94 -26.36
CA GLU A 92 21.19 -2.59 -26.40
C GLU A 92 20.27 -1.59 -27.10
N ILE A 93 20.45 -0.31 -26.75
CA ILE A 93 19.85 0.84 -27.44
C ILE A 93 20.97 1.50 -28.26
N THR A 94 20.72 1.73 -29.54
CA THR A 94 21.67 2.34 -30.47
C THR A 94 21.12 3.69 -30.96
N GLU A 95 21.94 4.43 -31.72
CA GLU A 95 21.49 5.68 -32.35
C GLU A 95 20.32 5.47 -33.33
N GLU A 96 20.18 4.27 -33.91
CA GLU A 96 19.14 3.94 -34.89
C GLU A 96 17.87 3.34 -34.27
N GLY A 97 17.93 2.83 -33.03
CA GLY A 97 16.80 2.16 -32.39
C GLY A 97 17.22 1.15 -31.32
N VAL A 98 16.66 -0.06 -31.37
CA VAL A 98 16.90 -1.12 -30.38
C VAL A 98 17.38 -2.41 -31.03
N VAL A 99 18.28 -3.11 -30.36
CA VAL A 99 18.70 -4.47 -30.70
C VAL A 99 18.20 -5.42 -29.61
N TYR A 100 17.54 -6.49 -30.03
CA TYR A 100 17.00 -7.50 -29.13
C TYR A 100 18.03 -8.62 -28.88
N GLU A 101 17.86 -9.39 -27.80
CA GLU A 101 18.74 -10.51 -27.43
C GLU A 101 18.80 -11.64 -28.48
N ASP A 102 17.81 -11.73 -29.37
CA ASP A 102 17.79 -12.68 -30.49
C ASP A 102 18.58 -12.19 -31.72
N GLY A 103 19.22 -11.03 -31.63
CA GLY A 103 20.01 -10.41 -32.69
C GLY A 103 19.19 -9.60 -33.70
N THR A 104 17.86 -9.58 -33.58
CA THR A 104 17.03 -8.71 -34.43
C THR A 104 17.17 -7.25 -34.01
N ALA A 105 17.11 -6.34 -34.98
CA ALA A 105 17.18 -4.91 -34.74
C ALA A 105 15.91 -4.23 -35.26
N GLN A 106 15.41 -3.26 -34.51
CA GLN A 106 14.26 -2.45 -34.90
C GLN A 106 14.64 -0.98 -34.85
N LYS A 107 14.50 -0.32 -36.01
CA LYS A 107 14.69 1.12 -36.13
C LYS A 107 13.52 1.85 -35.50
N LEU A 108 13.81 2.91 -34.76
CA LEU A 108 12.80 3.70 -34.05
C LEU A 108 13.07 5.18 -34.25
N ASP A 109 12.04 5.95 -34.60
CA ASP A 109 12.12 7.41 -34.59
C ASP A 109 11.99 7.97 -33.16
N VAL A 110 11.26 7.27 -32.29
CA VAL A 110 10.98 7.68 -30.91
C VAL A 110 10.98 6.45 -29.99
N LEU A 111 11.68 6.56 -28.86
CA LEU A 111 11.66 5.58 -27.78
C LEU A 111 10.94 6.16 -26.55
N ILE A 112 9.89 5.47 -26.08
CA ILE A 112 9.12 5.86 -24.89
C ILE A 112 9.38 4.84 -23.77
N CYS A 113 10.01 5.27 -22.67
CA CYS A 113 10.37 4.40 -21.55
C CYS A 113 9.23 4.23 -20.53
N GLY A 114 8.49 3.13 -20.64
CA GLY A 114 7.49 2.70 -19.65
C GLY A 114 8.06 1.81 -18.54
N THR A 115 9.23 2.15 -17.99
CA THR A 115 10.07 1.24 -17.17
C THR A 115 9.77 1.22 -15.67
N GLY A 116 8.70 1.88 -15.22
CA GLY A 116 8.31 1.91 -13.81
C GLY A 116 9.07 2.97 -12.99
N PHE A 117 9.23 2.71 -11.69
CA PHE A 117 9.75 3.65 -10.71
C PHE A 117 10.71 2.98 -9.72
N ASP A 118 11.59 3.78 -9.12
CA ASP A 118 12.36 3.38 -7.94
C ASP A 118 11.43 3.33 -6.71
N THR A 119 11.28 2.14 -6.14
CA THR A 119 10.45 1.88 -4.96
C THR A 119 11.27 1.57 -3.71
N SER A 120 12.55 1.97 -3.68
CA SER A 120 13.42 1.80 -2.52
C SER A 120 13.05 2.70 -1.35
N PHE A 121 12.28 3.77 -1.59
CA PHE A 121 11.97 4.84 -0.62
C PHE A 121 13.21 5.59 -0.08
N ARG A 122 14.40 5.34 -0.62
CA ARG A 122 15.63 6.00 -0.18
C ARG A 122 15.61 7.47 -0.57
N PRO A 123 15.90 8.40 0.35
CA PRO A 123 16.04 9.82 0.01
C PRO A 123 17.10 10.04 -1.07
N LYS A 124 16.88 11.01 -1.96
CA LYS A 124 17.83 11.34 -3.05
C LYS A 124 19.05 12.14 -2.59
N PHE A 125 19.04 12.63 -1.36
CA PHE A 125 20.08 13.46 -0.75
C PHE A 125 20.35 12.98 0.68
N PRO A 126 21.53 13.29 1.26
CA PRO A 126 21.84 12.94 2.64
C PRO A 126 20.76 13.43 3.60
N PHE A 127 20.19 12.51 4.38
CA PHE A 127 19.12 12.81 5.32
C PHE A 127 19.53 12.32 6.70
N VAL A 128 20.15 13.20 7.48
CA VAL A 128 20.86 12.83 8.71
C VAL A 128 19.96 13.00 9.94
N GLY A 129 19.78 11.93 10.70
CA GLY A 129 19.03 11.88 11.95
C GLY A 129 19.92 12.03 13.19
N LYS A 130 19.49 11.44 14.30
CA LYS A 130 20.32 11.37 15.52
C LYS A 130 21.62 10.61 15.28
N ASP A 131 22.63 10.95 16.06
CA ASP A 131 23.94 10.29 16.08
C ASP A 131 24.66 10.25 14.73
N GLY A 132 24.29 11.14 13.79
CA GLY A 132 24.90 11.23 12.47
C GLY A 132 24.44 10.16 11.47
N VAL A 133 23.41 9.37 11.79
CA VAL A 133 22.92 8.28 10.93
C VAL A 133 22.14 8.84 9.74
N ASP A 134 22.46 8.38 8.52
CA ASP A 134 21.74 8.75 7.31
C ASP A 134 20.58 7.79 7.02
N LEU A 135 19.38 8.33 6.79
CA LEU A 135 18.19 7.54 6.47
C LEU A 135 18.37 6.70 5.19
N ARG A 136 19.23 7.13 4.27
CA ARG A 136 19.56 6.37 3.06
C ARG A 136 20.22 5.03 3.36
N ASP A 137 20.95 4.94 4.47
CA ASP A 137 21.63 3.72 4.92
C ASP A 137 20.65 2.85 5.71
N VAL A 138 19.80 3.48 6.54
CA VAL A 138 18.72 2.79 7.26
C VAL A 138 17.75 2.09 6.30
N PHE A 139 17.47 2.69 5.14
CA PHE A 139 16.55 2.16 4.12
C PHE A 139 17.25 1.32 3.03
N GLU A 140 18.53 1.00 3.17
CA GLU A 140 19.31 0.31 2.13
C GLU A 140 18.73 -1.08 1.78
N VAL A 141 18.38 -1.87 2.79
CA VAL A 141 17.92 -3.26 2.60
C VAL A 141 16.40 -3.32 2.53
N VAL A 142 15.72 -2.85 3.58
CA VAL A 142 14.26 -2.76 3.64
C VAL A 142 13.91 -1.43 4.31
N PRO A 143 13.19 -0.52 3.62
CA PRO A 143 12.76 0.72 4.21
C PRO A 143 11.64 0.43 5.21
N ASP A 144 11.85 0.82 6.47
CA ASP A 144 10.89 0.55 7.55
C ASP A 144 10.44 1.80 8.27
N THR A 145 9.15 1.84 8.61
CA THR A 145 8.51 2.98 9.24
C THR A 145 7.48 2.53 10.25
N TYR A 146 7.24 3.38 11.24
CA TYR A 146 6.07 3.30 12.08
C TYR A 146 4.85 3.84 11.32
N LEU A 147 3.88 2.95 11.03
CA LEU A 147 2.60 3.30 10.42
C LEU A 147 2.71 4.10 9.11
N SER A 148 3.76 3.90 8.29
CA SER A 148 4.00 4.68 7.07
C SER A 148 4.25 6.18 7.28
N THR A 149 4.49 6.62 8.53
CA THR A 149 4.51 8.05 8.89
C THR A 149 5.85 8.55 9.41
N MET A 150 6.58 7.77 10.21
CA MET A 150 7.79 8.24 10.89
C MET A 150 8.81 7.11 11.05
N VAL A 151 10.07 7.48 11.30
CA VAL A 151 11.18 6.55 11.54
C VAL A 151 11.80 6.88 12.91
N PRO A 152 12.09 5.87 13.77
CA PRO A 152 12.84 6.09 15.00
C PRO A 152 14.16 6.80 14.71
N ASP A 153 14.65 7.61 15.66
CA ASP A 153 15.89 8.39 15.55
C ASP A 153 15.89 9.52 14.49
N PHE A 154 14.79 9.73 13.77
CA PHE A 154 14.55 10.89 12.89
C PHE A 154 13.43 11.76 13.47
N PRO A 155 13.66 12.48 14.59
CA PRO A 155 12.62 13.24 15.27
C PRO A 155 12.07 14.37 14.38
N ASN A 156 10.77 14.63 14.52
CA ASN A 156 10.03 15.68 13.79
C ASN A 156 10.04 15.51 12.25
N TYR A 157 10.50 14.37 11.74
CA TYR A 157 10.37 14.02 10.33
C TYR A 157 9.10 13.18 10.12
N PHE A 158 8.24 13.66 9.23
CA PHE A 158 7.00 13.00 8.84
C PHE A 158 7.04 12.65 7.36
N MET A 159 6.58 11.44 7.04
CA MET A 159 6.42 10.93 5.69
C MET A 159 4.94 10.91 5.34
N LEU A 160 4.60 11.48 4.18
CA LEU A 160 3.34 11.23 3.51
C LEU A 160 3.56 10.05 2.56
N LEU A 161 2.80 8.96 2.75
CA LEU A 161 2.96 7.74 1.97
C LEU A 161 4.40 7.20 2.05
N GLY A 162 4.85 6.90 3.27
CA GLY A 162 6.06 6.09 3.46
C GLY A 162 5.86 4.62 3.05
N PRO A 163 6.89 3.78 3.26
CA PRO A 163 6.75 2.32 3.18
C PRO A 163 5.52 1.84 3.96
N PHE A 164 4.80 0.86 3.42
CA PHE A 164 3.62 0.25 4.06
C PHE A 164 2.36 1.13 4.11
N ALA A 165 2.29 2.21 3.33
CA ALA A 165 1.04 2.94 3.11
C ALA A 165 -0.03 2.08 2.41
N PRO A 166 -1.31 2.47 2.42
CA PRO A 166 -2.40 1.70 1.81
C PRO A 166 -2.49 1.82 0.27
N TYR A 167 -1.37 1.67 -0.43
CA TYR A 167 -1.23 1.88 -1.89
C TYR A 167 -2.18 1.07 -2.79
N GLY A 168 -2.45 -0.18 -2.39
CA GLY A 168 -3.19 -1.15 -3.19
C GLY A 168 -4.66 -1.24 -2.81
N HIS A 169 -5.10 -0.42 -1.86
CA HIS A 169 -6.42 -0.52 -1.24
C HIS A 169 -7.42 0.49 -1.85
N GLY A 170 -7.05 1.21 -2.92
CA GLY A 170 -7.94 2.08 -3.67
C GLY A 170 -7.28 3.39 -4.08
N SER A 171 -8.04 4.49 -4.00
CA SER A 171 -7.50 5.83 -4.24
C SER A 171 -6.53 6.21 -3.14
N VAL A 172 -5.37 6.72 -3.53
CA VAL A 172 -4.35 7.22 -2.61
C VAL A 172 -4.75 8.58 -2.00
N ILE A 173 -5.67 9.32 -2.63
CA ILE A 173 -6.02 10.69 -2.21
C ILE A 173 -6.52 10.71 -0.76
N PRO A 174 -7.50 9.88 -0.35
CA PRO A 174 -7.93 9.91 1.05
C PRO A 174 -6.87 9.44 2.04
N ALA A 175 -5.94 8.56 1.61
CA ALA A 175 -4.80 8.22 2.47
C ALA A 175 -3.91 9.45 2.71
N ILE A 176 -3.66 10.28 1.68
CA ILE A 176 -2.91 11.53 1.82
C ILE A 176 -3.64 12.51 2.75
N GLU A 177 -4.94 12.67 2.58
CA GLU A 177 -5.76 13.57 3.41
C GLU A 177 -5.69 13.19 4.89
N ILE A 178 -5.86 11.90 5.19
CA ILE A 178 -5.82 11.38 6.55
C ILE A 178 -4.43 11.48 7.16
N LEU A 179 -3.38 11.15 6.39
CA LEU A 179 -1.99 11.30 6.84
C LEU A 179 -1.65 12.78 7.11
N THR A 180 -2.14 13.69 6.26
CA THR A 180 -1.95 15.14 6.45
C THR A 180 -2.65 15.61 7.72
N ARG A 181 -3.88 15.15 7.97
CA ARG A 181 -4.62 15.41 9.21
C ARG A 181 -3.89 14.86 10.44
N ASN A 182 -3.34 13.65 10.34
CA ASN A 182 -2.54 13.04 11.40
C ASN A 182 -1.33 13.91 11.76
N ILE A 183 -0.58 14.38 10.75
CA ILE A 183 0.54 15.29 10.94
C ILE A 183 0.07 16.61 11.57
N ALA A 184 -1.04 17.19 11.11
CA ALA A 184 -1.61 18.41 11.66
C ALA A 184 -1.96 18.28 13.16
N MET A 185 -2.52 17.14 13.59
CA MET A 185 -2.76 16.86 15.01
C MET A 185 -1.46 16.81 15.83
N CYS A 186 -0.40 16.22 15.28
CA CYS A 186 0.92 16.20 15.91
C CYS A 186 1.48 17.63 16.06
N LEU A 187 1.37 18.45 15.01
CA LEU A 187 1.79 19.85 15.03
C LEU A 187 1.01 20.68 16.06
N GLN A 188 -0.31 20.47 16.17
CA GLN A 188 -1.13 21.12 17.18
C GLN A 188 -0.69 20.75 18.61
N LYS A 189 -0.29 19.49 18.86
CA LYS A 189 0.27 19.09 20.15
C LYS A 189 1.59 19.81 20.46
N PHE A 190 2.50 19.94 19.48
CA PHE A 190 3.73 20.73 19.67
C PHE A 190 3.42 22.16 20.09
N GLN A 191 2.44 22.80 19.42
CA GLN A 191 2.05 24.19 19.69
C GLN A 191 1.35 24.40 21.03
N THR A 192 0.61 23.39 21.53
CA THR A 192 -0.29 23.57 22.69
C THR A 192 0.18 22.88 23.96
N GLN A 193 1.14 21.96 23.88
CA GLN A 193 1.52 21.08 25.00
C GLN A 193 3.00 21.17 25.39
N ASN A 194 3.73 22.16 24.88
CA ASN A 194 5.15 22.39 25.16
C ASN A 194 6.04 21.18 24.81
N ILE A 195 5.79 20.55 23.65
CA ILE A 195 6.55 19.39 23.16
C ILE A 195 7.53 19.88 22.09
N LYS A 196 8.83 19.60 22.25
CA LYS A 196 9.90 20.01 21.31
C LYS A 196 10.17 18.97 20.21
N THR A 197 10.10 17.69 20.55
CA THR A 197 10.49 16.60 19.65
C THR A 197 9.53 15.43 19.78
N MET A 198 9.26 14.75 18.66
CA MET A 198 8.55 13.48 18.63
C MET A 198 9.22 12.52 17.65
N ALA A 199 9.36 11.26 18.04
CA ALA A 199 9.76 10.15 17.18
C ALA A 199 9.08 8.88 17.71
N PRO A 200 8.77 7.90 16.84
CA PRO A 200 8.26 6.62 17.30
C PRO A 200 9.35 5.85 18.07
N LYS A 201 8.94 5.05 19.06
CA LYS A 201 9.82 4.10 19.74
C LYS A 201 10.25 2.99 18.77
N LYS A 202 11.47 2.47 18.94
CA LYS A 202 11.99 1.35 18.14
C LYS A 202 11.14 0.09 18.34
N GLU A 203 10.70 -0.15 19.57
CA GLU A 203 9.87 -1.29 19.94
C GLU A 203 8.48 -1.19 19.30
N ALA A 204 7.91 0.02 19.23
CA ALA A 204 6.61 0.22 18.58
C ALA A 204 6.68 -0.02 17.06
N MET A 205 7.80 0.35 16.41
CA MET A 205 8.04 0.01 15.01
C MET A 205 8.28 -1.49 14.82
N ALA A 206 8.99 -2.15 15.73
CA ALA A 206 9.23 -3.59 15.71
C ALA A 206 7.93 -4.40 15.85
N ASP A 207 7.07 -4.02 16.80
CA ASP A 207 5.75 -4.63 16.99
C ASP A 207 4.87 -4.47 15.72
N PHE A 208 4.97 -3.31 15.05
CA PHE A 208 4.20 -3.05 13.83
C PHE A 208 4.71 -3.92 12.67
N ARG A 209 6.03 -4.04 12.55
CA ARG A 209 6.68 -4.94 11.58
C ARG A 209 6.21 -6.37 11.78
N GLU A 210 6.24 -6.89 13.01
CA GLU A 210 5.79 -8.26 13.30
C GLU A 210 4.32 -8.46 12.91
N HIS A 211 3.44 -7.55 13.34
CA HIS A 211 2.02 -7.60 12.99
C HIS A 211 1.81 -7.63 11.47
N ARG A 212 2.46 -6.72 10.75
CA ARG A 212 2.39 -6.60 9.31
C ARG A 212 2.87 -7.87 8.61
N ASP A 213 4.03 -8.39 8.99
CA ASP A 213 4.66 -9.52 8.32
C ASP A 213 3.83 -10.80 8.52
N LEU A 214 3.20 -10.97 9.69
CA LEU A 214 2.25 -12.05 9.95
C LEU A 214 0.94 -11.89 9.18
N PHE A 215 0.43 -10.66 9.08
CA PHE A 215 -0.78 -10.37 8.31
C PHE A 215 -0.59 -10.69 6.82
N MET A 216 0.53 -10.23 6.23
CA MET A 216 0.78 -10.36 4.79
C MET A 216 0.79 -11.80 4.30
N LYS A 217 1.24 -12.75 5.13
CA LYS A 217 1.24 -14.20 4.83
C LYS A 217 -0.15 -14.73 4.43
N LYS A 218 -1.22 -14.07 4.87
CA LYS A 218 -2.62 -14.46 4.60
C LYS A 218 -3.21 -13.78 3.36
N THR A 219 -2.42 -12.99 2.63
CA THR A 219 -2.90 -12.14 1.54
C THR A 219 -2.37 -12.60 0.19
N VAL A 220 -3.03 -12.17 -0.89
CA VAL A 220 -2.54 -12.40 -2.25
C VAL A 220 -1.20 -11.68 -2.52
N PHE A 221 -0.83 -10.68 -1.72
CA PHE A 221 0.39 -9.91 -1.93
C PHE A 221 1.66 -10.73 -1.77
N VAL A 222 1.66 -11.83 -0.99
CA VAL A 222 2.85 -12.71 -0.88
C VAL A 222 2.99 -13.71 -2.04
N SER A 223 2.03 -13.76 -2.96
CA SER A 223 2.08 -14.70 -4.11
C SER A 223 3.30 -14.42 -5.02
N PRO A 224 3.81 -15.41 -5.78
CA PRO A 224 5.08 -15.30 -6.52
C PRO A 224 4.97 -14.48 -7.81
N CYS A 225 4.74 -13.17 -7.68
CA CYS A 225 4.77 -12.22 -8.79
C CYS A 225 5.71 -11.04 -8.53
N THR A 226 6.36 -10.57 -9.59
CA THR A 226 7.08 -9.29 -9.60
C THR A 226 6.08 -8.13 -9.52
N SER A 227 6.17 -7.29 -8.51
CA SER A 227 5.29 -6.13 -8.33
C SER A 227 6.07 -5.04 -7.63
N TRP A 228 5.79 -3.78 -7.97
CA TRP A 228 6.32 -2.62 -7.25
C TRP A 228 5.83 -2.56 -5.78
N TYR A 229 4.79 -3.34 -5.43
CA TYR A 229 4.38 -3.57 -4.04
C TYR A 229 5.42 -4.29 -3.18
N LYS A 230 6.51 -4.78 -3.78
CA LYS A 230 7.45 -5.67 -3.12
C LYS A 230 8.89 -5.28 -3.41
N LEU A 231 9.76 -5.55 -2.45
CA LEU A 231 11.21 -5.42 -2.61
C LEU A 231 11.89 -6.76 -2.86
N GLY A 232 13.08 -6.66 -3.46
CA GLY A 232 13.90 -7.79 -3.84
C GLY A 232 13.48 -8.42 -5.18
N PRO A 233 14.41 -9.13 -5.85
CA PRO A 233 14.19 -9.69 -7.20
C PRO A 233 13.03 -10.70 -7.26
N LYS A 234 12.61 -11.26 -6.11
CA LYS A 234 11.49 -12.20 -5.98
C LYS A 234 10.32 -11.66 -5.16
N GLY A 235 10.38 -10.41 -4.69
CA GLY A 235 9.32 -9.81 -3.88
C GLY A 235 9.26 -10.35 -2.45
N GLU A 236 10.42 -10.43 -1.80
CA GLU A 236 10.64 -11.01 -0.47
C GLU A 236 9.95 -10.22 0.64
N THR A 237 9.85 -8.89 0.48
CA THR A 237 9.18 -8.01 1.44
C THR A 237 8.04 -7.27 0.78
N VAL A 238 6.84 -7.38 1.34
CA VAL A 238 5.63 -6.69 0.86
C VAL A 238 5.50 -5.33 1.55
N LEU A 239 5.54 -4.24 0.79
CA LEU A 239 5.51 -2.86 1.29
C LEU A 239 4.09 -2.27 1.39
N MET A 240 3.12 -3.08 1.79
CA MET A 240 1.70 -2.73 1.81
C MET A 240 1.17 -2.56 3.23
N TRP A 241 0.07 -1.82 3.38
CA TRP A 241 -0.65 -1.74 4.65
C TRP A 241 -1.28 -3.10 5.05
N PRO A 242 -1.14 -3.56 6.30
CA PRO A 242 -1.69 -4.82 6.77
C PRO A 242 -3.18 -4.70 7.16
N GLY A 243 -4.03 -4.42 6.18
CA GLY A 243 -5.48 -4.36 6.39
C GLY A 243 -6.22 -3.70 5.23
N SER A 244 -7.53 -3.54 5.38
CA SER A 244 -8.37 -2.83 4.41
C SER A 244 -8.03 -1.33 4.36
N ARG A 245 -8.60 -0.65 3.36
CA ARG A 245 -8.53 0.81 3.29
C ARG A 245 -9.19 1.47 4.50
N LEU A 246 -10.42 1.08 4.83
CA LEU A 246 -11.16 1.69 5.93
C LEU A 246 -10.48 1.41 7.28
N HIS A 247 -9.85 0.25 7.43
CA HIS A 247 -8.97 -0.04 8.56
C HIS A 247 -7.81 0.96 8.64
N SER A 248 -7.09 1.21 7.53
CA SER A 248 -6.03 2.23 7.53
C SER A 248 -6.54 3.63 7.89
N VAL A 249 -7.74 3.99 7.42
CA VAL A 249 -8.37 5.27 7.71
C VAL A 249 -8.67 5.41 9.19
N ASP A 250 -9.34 4.44 9.78
CA ASP A 250 -9.74 4.45 11.19
C ASP A 250 -8.52 4.56 12.12
N ILE A 251 -7.49 3.75 11.87
CA ILE A 251 -6.24 3.76 12.63
C ILE A 251 -5.51 5.10 12.54
N LEU A 252 -5.42 5.69 11.34
CA LEU A 252 -4.64 6.92 11.13
C LEU A 252 -5.42 8.19 11.52
N MET A 253 -6.75 8.17 11.49
CA MET A 253 -7.60 9.26 11.98
C MET A 253 -7.56 9.39 13.51
N ASN A 254 -7.34 8.28 14.21
CA ASN A 254 -7.36 8.21 15.68
C ASN A 254 -6.00 7.75 16.25
N PRO A 255 -4.93 8.57 16.13
CA PRO A 255 -3.63 8.21 16.66
C PRO A 255 -3.68 8.00 18.18
N ARG A 256 -3.12 6.86 18.63
CA ARG A 256 -2.97 6.55 20.05
C ARG A 256 -1.72 7.24 20.59
N TRP A 257 -1.93 8.28 21.37
CA TRP A 257 -0.85 9.12 21.94
C TRP A 257 -0.10 8.47 23.11
N GLU A 258 -0.64 7.38 23.66
CA GLU A 258 -0.10 6.66 24.83
C GLU A 258 1.11 5.78 24.51
N VAL A 259 1.47 5.63 23.23
CA VAL A 259 2.67 4.89 22.82
C VAL A 259 3.91 5.75 23.12
N GLY A 260 4.28 5.84 24.40
CA GLY A 260 5.23 6.84 24.88
C GLY A 260 5.94 6.52 26.20
N GLU A 261 5.38 5.70 27.10
CA GLU A 261 5.94 5.63 28.46
C GLU A 261 6.96 4.50 28.66
N GLN A 262 8.20 4.91 28.90
CA GLN A 262 9.07 4.32 29.91
C GLN A 262 9.59 5.51 30.72
N ASN A 263 9.45 5.40 32.04
CA ASN A 263 9.64 6.45 33.03
C ASN A 263 10.97 7.20 32.89
N GLU A 264 10.90 8.52 32.78
CA GLU A 264 11.95 9.40 33.30
C GLU A 264 11.33 10.47 34.20
N PRO A 265 11.91 10.77 35.37
CA PRO A 265 11.38 11.76 36.28
C PRO A 265 11.54 13.17 35.72
N LEU A 266 10.45 13.94 35.69
CA LEU A 266 10.45 15.35 35.26
C LEU A 266 11.07 16.25 36.34
N PRO A 267 11.78 17.33 35.95
CA PRO A 267 12.31 18.30 36.89
C PRO A 267 11.18 19.13 37.54
N PRO A 268 11.37 19.61 38.78
CA PRO A 268 10.36 20.37 39.48
C PRO A 268 10.27 21.79 38.92
N PHE A 269 9.04 22.29 38.81
CA PHE A 269 8.61 23.65 38.42
C PHE A 269 8.26 23.87 36.94
N CYS A 270 6.96 23.74 36.65
CA CYS A 270 6.26 24.58 35.69
C CYS A 270 4.89 24.97 36.27
N THR A 271 4.71 26.26 36.53
CA THR A 271 3.57 26.91 37.19
C THR A 271 2.35 27.09 36.28
N LEU A 272 1.17 26.76 36.84
CA LEU A 272 -0.20 27.24 36.61
C LEU A 272 -0.59 27.87 35.26
N GLY A 273 -1.49 27.17 34.55
CA GLY A 273 -2.37 27.74 33.53
C GLY A 273 -3.14 26.69 32.74
N LYS A 274 -4.31 26.28 33.24
CA LYS A 274 -5.23 25.23 32.74
C LYS A 274 -4.71 23.79 32.92
N ALA A 275 -5.25 23.11 33.93
CA ALA A 275 -5.10 21.66 34.11
C ALA A 275 -5.75 20.94 32.92
N LEU A 276 -4.97 20.68 31.88
CA LEU A 276 -5.28 19.67 30.89
C LEU A 276 -4.79 18.35 31.48
N ILE A 277 -5.71 17.47 31.84
CA ILE A 277 -5.39 16.08 32.19
C ILE A 277 -4.58 15.51 31.02
N LYS A 278 -3.30 15.18 31.24
CA LYS A 278 -2.50 14.51 30.22
C LYS A 278 -2.78 13.02 30.33
N LEU A 279 -2.95 12.34 29.21
CA LEU A 279 -3.07 10.86 29.18
C LEU A 279 -1.82 10.17 29.79
N GLN A 280 -0.73 10.91 29.94
CA GLN A 280 0.53 10.51 30.60
C GLN A 280 0.44 10.48 32.14
N ASP A 281 -0.62 11.06 32.70
CA ASP A 281 -0.80 11.14 34.16
C ASP A 281 -1.43 9.84 34.73
N TYR A 282 -1.58 8.80 33.92
CA TYR A 282 -2.23 7.53 34.26
C TYR A 282 -1.33 6.33 33.95
N ASP A 283 -1.28 5.37 34.86
CA ASP A 283 -0.69 4.06 34.59
C ASP A 283 -1.66 3.20 33.77
N TRP A 284 -1.24 2.80 32.57
CA TRP A 284 -2.05 1.97 31.68
C TRP A 284 -1.63 0.49 31.78
N GLU A 285 -2.58 -0.38 32.12
CA GLU A 285 -2.43 -1.83 31.99
C GLU A 285 -3.15 -2.31 30.73
N TYR A 286 -2.39 -2.84 29.78
CA TYR A 286 -2.96 -3.38 28.54
C TYR A 286 -3.33 -4.85 28.71
N LEU A 287 -4.55 -5.21 28.26
CA LEU A 287 -5.06 -6.60 28.28
C LEU A 287 -4.17 -7.59 27.51
N MET A 288 -3.42 -7.11 26.52
CA MET A 288 -2.61 -7.90 25.62
C MET A 288 -1.21 -7.31 25.53
N GLY A 289 -0.17 -8.16 25.56
CA GLY A 289 1.22 -7.71 25.43
C GLY A 289 1.60 -7.18 24.05
N ASN A 290 0.80 -7.50 23.02
CA ASN A 290 0.99 -6.99 21.65
C ASN A 290 0.19 -5.69 21.45
N ARG A 291 0.90 -4.57 21.18
CA ARG A 291 0.35 -3.23 20.93
C ARG A 291 -0.65 -3.16 19.78
N PHE A 292 -0.60 -4.09 18.83
CA PHE A 292 -1.46 -4.15 17.65
C PHE A 292 -2.50 -5.28 17.68
N SER A 293 -2.63 -5.97 18.82
CA SER A 293 -3.61 -7.06 18.97
C SER A 293 -5.06 -6.62 18.67
N TYR A 294 -5.41 -5.37 19.01
CA TYR A 294 -6.74 -4.80 18.77
C TYR A 294 -7.08 -4.56 17.29
N TRP A 295 -6.11 -4.64 16.38
CA TRP A 295 -6.34 -4.52 14.93
C TRP A 295 -7.03 -5.75 14.36
N GLY A 296 -7.09 -6.84 15.14
CA GLY A 296 -7.85 -8.03 14.81
C GLY A 296 -7.45 -8.64 13.47
N ASN A 297 -8.42 -8.74 12.56
CA ASN A 297 -8.26 -9.34 11.24
C ASN A 297 -7.94 -8.33 10.13
N GLY A 298 -7.57 -7.08 10.48
CA GLY A 298 -7.22 -6.03 9.53
C GLY A 298 -8.42 -5.46 8.78
N PHE A 299 -9.64 -5.63 9.30
CA PHE A 299 -10.84 -4.94 8.83
C PHE A 299 -11.38 -4.06 9.96
N SER A 300 -11.82 -2.85 9.61
CA SER A 300 -12.55 -1.98 10.54
C SER A 300 -13.94 -2.54 10.81
N THR A 301 -14.56 -2.15 11.93
CA THR A 301 -16.00 -2.41 12.18
C THR A 301 -16.84 -1.88 11.02
N MET A 302 -16.46 -0.73 10.49
CA MET A 302 -17.09 -0.11 9.33
C MET A 302 -16.92 -0.93 8.04
N ASP A 303 -15.96 -1.84 7.94
CA ASP A 303 -15.85 -2.77 6.79
C ASP A 303 -16.86 -3.90 6.88
N VAL A 304 -17.13 -4.42 8.09
CA VAL A 304 -17.91 -5.66 8.29
C VAL A 304 -19.40 -5.44 8.51
N GLU A 305 -19.80 -4.27 9.02
CA GLU A 305 -21.21 -3.95 9.26
C GLU A 305 -21.97 -3.73 7.95
N LYS A 306 -23.16 -4.32 7.82
CA LYS A 306 -23.94 -4.34 6.57
C LYS A 306 -24.56 -2.99 6.22
N ASP A 307 -24.99 -2.24 7.23
CA ASP A 307 -25.81 -1.03 7.07
C ASP A 307 -25.03 0.26 7.32
N VAL A 308 -23.69 0.18 7.26
CA VAL A 308 -22.79 1.31 7.46
C VAL A 308 -22.40 1.94 6.12
N ASP A 309 -22.42 3.27 6.07
CA ASP A 309 -21.85 4.03 4.96
C ASP A 309 -20.35 3.76 4.85
N LYS A 310 -19.92 3.06 3.79
CA LYS A 310 -18.51 2.75 3.51
C LYS A 310 -17.71 3.98 3.08
N ALA A 311 -18.38 5.10 2.82
CA ALA A 311 -17.79 6.39 2.49
C ALA A 311 -17.83 7.39 3.66
N TRP A 312 -18.13 6.95 4.89
CA TRP A 312 -18.21 7.78 6.10
C TRP A 312 -17.03 8.76 6.27
N TYR A 313 -15.83 8.36 5.83
CA TYR A 313 -14.61 9.13 5.96
C TYR A 313 -14.57 10.35 5.05
N ILE A 314 -15.39 10.42 3.99
CA ILE A 314 -15.45 11.58 3.09
C ILE A 314 -16.04 12.79 3.81
N GLU A 315 -17.00 12.57 4.72
CA GLU A 315 -17.57 13.64 5.54
C GLU A 315 -16.68 14.03 6.74
N ALA A 316 -15.72 13.17 7.09
CA ALA A 316 -14.82 13.36 8.22
C ALA A 316 -13.50 14.07 7.86
N VAL A 317 -13.21 14.24 6.56
CA VAL A 317 -12.03 14.93 6.02
C VAL A 317 -12.32 16.41 5.79
#